data_AF-A0A0C2VD95-F1
#
_entry.id   AF-A0A0C2VD95-F1
#
_cell.length_a   1.000
_cell.length_b   1.000
_cell.length_c   1.000
_cell.angle_alpha   90.00
_cell.angle_beta   90.00
_cell.angle_gamma   90.00
#
_symmetry.space_group_name_H-M   'P 1'
#
loop_
_entity.id
_entity.type
_entity.pdbx_description
1 polymer ?
#
loop_
_entity_poly.entity_id
_entity_poly.type
_entity_poly.pdbx_seq_one_letter_code
_entity_poly.pdbx_strand_id
1 'polypeptide(L)'
;MKKVVILGRPNVGKSSFFNRLAKQRDAITSDVSGTTRDIKKRIVTISENREFEVIDTGGIDEGSELFSKVAELSFRAAENADIIIYMVDGKMLPDEEDKRLFYRLQKLNKPIALLINKIDNDKEENDRAWEFSSFGAKDMFAVSVSHNRKFNPVYNWLEKHIPPLKEKSLALNEEFDPLFDEPIVETKKEDDKTIKVAIIGRVNTGKSSLLNALLKEERSVVSDVAGTTIDPVDESITYGDHNITFIDTAGIRKRSKILGIEKFALGRTENMLKEANIVLLVIDATVGVTELDERVAGLIDKHHLACLIVLNKWDIKDDKTYEEAVANVRYKLKFLHYASLITISAKTGLRVHKILDEIIAIYKRYTMRIPTSKLNEVIKEAITRHHVPSHNGANVKIKFATQFDTKPPRIALVSNFPDFIHFSYIRYLANFLRERFDFEGVPLEIVARKRGEREEDREN
;
A
#
# COMPACT_ATOMS: atom_id res chain seq x y z
N MET A 1 11.51 -12.79 -23.50
CA MET A 1 10.08 -12.43 -23.40
C MET A 1 9.42 -12.71 -24.74
N LYS A 2 8.19 -13.24 -24.75
CA LYS A 2 7.48 -13.53 -26.01
C LYS A 2 7.11 -12.23 -26.73
N LYS A 3 7.20 -12.20 -28.06
CA LYS A 3 6.77 -11.08 -28.91
C LYS A 3 5.45 -11.38 -29.58
N VAL A 4 4.43 -10.57 -29.32
CA VAL A 4 3.10 -10.65 -29.95
C VAL A 4 2.97 -9.52 -30.95
N VAL A 5 2.79 -9.84 -32.23
CA VAL A 5 2.56 -8.82 -33.26
C VAL A 5 1.09 -8.74 -33.63
N ILE A 6 0.57 -7.51 -33.74
CA ILE A 6 -0.79 -7.23 -34.22
C ILE A 6 -0.69 -6.78 -35.67
N LEU A 7 -1.26 -7.58 -36.58
CA LEU A 7 -1.28 -7.36 -38.02
C LEU A 7 -2.72 -7.17 -38.52
N GLY A 8 -2.87 -6.65 -39.74
CA GLY A 8 -4.16 -6.49 -40.41
C GLY A 8 -4.21 -5.20 -41.21
N ARG A 9 -5.24 -5.03 -42.04
CA ARG A 9 -5.41 -3.81 -42.86
C ARG A 9 -5.53 -2.52 -42.03
N PRO A 10 -5.32 -1.33 -42.63
CA PRO A 10 -5.69 -0.06 -42.02
C PRO A 10 -7.15 -0.07 -41.50
N ASN A 11 -7.42 0.67 -40.43
CA ASN A 11 -8.79 0.91 -39.89
C ASN A 11 -9.57 -0.30 -39.34
N VAL A 12 -8.96 -1.49 -39.25
CA VAL A 12 -9.57 -2.67 -38.59
C VAL A 12 -9.57 -2.57 -37.05
N GLY A 13 -8.88 -1.57 -36.49
CA GLY A 13 -8.84 -1.29 -35.05
C GLY A 13 -7.59 -1.81 -34.32
N LYS A 14 -6.48 -2.03 -35.02
CA LYS A 14 -5.19 -2.49 -34.46
C LYS A 14 -4.70 -1.63 -33.30
N SER A 15 -4.61 -0.31 -33.51
CA SER A 15 -4.12 0.60 -32.48
C SER A 15 -5.06 0.72 -31.28
N SER A 16 -6.38 0.58 -31.49
CA SER A 16 -7.34 0.49 -30.38
C SER A 16 -7.14 -0.78 -29.57
N PHE A 17 -6.87 -1.91 -30.23
CA PHE A 17 -6.59 -3.18 -29.55
C PHE A 17 -5.23 -3.17 -28.84
N PHE A 18 -4.19 -2.64 -29.49
CA PHE A 18 -2.87 -2.40 -28.89
C PHE A 18 -2.99 -1.54 -27.63
N ASN A 19 -3.66 -0.39 -27.74
CA ASN A 19 -3.87 0.51 -26.61
C ASN A 19 -4.67 -0.17 -25.50
N ARG A 20 -5.64 -1.01 -25.85
CA ARG A 20 -6.41 -1.79 -24.89
C ARG A 20 -5.53 -2.78 -24.13
N LEU A 21 -4.71 -3.56 -24.83
CA LEU A 21 -3.75 -4.49 -24.21
C LEU A 21 -2.77 -3.72 -23.32
N ALA A 22 -2.37 -2.53 -23.76
CA ALA A 22 -1.43 -1.67 -23.04
C ALA A 22 -2.02 -0.86 -21.88
N LYS A 23 -3.34 -0.64 -21.83
CA LYS A 23 -4.04 0.15 -20.79
C LYS A 23 -4.56 -0.69 -19.63
N GLN A 24 -4.18 -1.97 -19.55
CA GLN A 24 -4.57 -2.84 -18.43
C GLN A 24 -3.84 -2.55 -17.10
N ARG A 25 -3.10 -1.43 -16.98
CA ARG A 25 -2.99 -0.63 -15.74
C ARG A 25 -2.43 0.79 -15.97
N ASP A 26 -2.99 1.75 -15.24
CA ASP A 26 -2.39 3.05 -14.96
C ASP A 26 -1.04 2.87 -14.25
N ALA A 27 -0.09 3.75 -14.62
CA ALA A 27 1.23 3.98 -14.03
C ALA A 27 2.23 2.81 -14.08
N ILE A 28 2.83 2.61 -15.26
CA ILE A 28 4.26 2.90 -15.55
C ILE A 28 4.43 2.53 -17.03
N THR A 29 4.40 3.53 -17.90
CA THR A 29 4.93 3.41 -19.26
C THR A 29 6.33 3.99 -19.24
N SER A 30 7.35 3.15 -19.38
CA SER A 30 8.64 3.64 -19.85
C SER A 30 8.46 4.00 -21.32
N ASP A 31 8.27 5.29 -21.61
CA ASP A 31 8.39 5.79 -22.98
C ASP A 31 9.87 5.71 -23.35
N VAL A 32 10.26 4.65 -24.07
CA VAL A 32 11.49 4.72 -24.87
C VAL A 32 11.15 5.60 -26.05
N SER A 33 11.36 6.91 -25.89
CA SER A 33 11.23 7.87 -26.99
C SER A 33 12.41 7.68 -27.95
N GLY A 34 12.23 6.76 -28.90
CA GLY A 34 13.01 6.72 -30.13
C GLY A 34 12.31 7.61 -31.16
N THR A 35 12.94 8.74 -31.51
CA THR A 35 12.51 9.58 -32.63
C THR A 35 12.68 8.83 -33.96
N THR A 36 11.61 8.18 -34.42
CA THR A 36 11.27 7.96 -35.84
C THR A 36 9.82 7.45 -35.91
N ARG A 37 9.19 7.46 -37.10
CA ARG A 37 7.77 7.17 -37.36
C ARG A 37 7.38 5.69 -37.13
N ASP A 38 7.81 5.11 -36.01
CA ASP A 38 8.12 3.70 -35.87
C ASP A 38 7.06 2.87 -35.14
N ILE A 39 7.05 1.59 -35.51
CA ILE A 39 6.41 0.45 -34.85
C ILE A 39 6.32 0.65 -33.33
N LYS A 40 5.10 0.73 -32.79
CA LYS A 40 4.88 0.93 -31.36
C LYS A 40 5.05 -0.40 -30.63
N LYS A 41 5.94 -0.43 -29.64
CA LYS A 41 6.18 -1.60 -28.79
C LYS A 41 5.79 -1.27 -27.36
N ARG A 42 5.14 -2.21 -26.67
CA ARG A 42 4.82 -2.10 -25.24
C ARG A 42 4.95 -3.46 -24.56
N ILE A 43 5.36 -3.45 -23.31
CA ILE A 43 5.33 -4.65 -22.47
C ILE A 43 3.94 -4.75 -21.86
N VAL A 44 3.30 -5.91 -22.02
CA VAL A 44 1.97 -6.20 -21.48
C VAL A 44 2.09 -7.41 -20.57
N THR A 45 1.49 -7.29 -19.39
CA THR A 45 1.39 -8.38 -18.42
C THR A 45 -0.05 -8.83 -18.36
N ILE A 46 -0.32 -10.07 -18.76
CA ILE A 46 -1.63 -10.72 -18.57
C ILE A 46 -1.59 -11.62 -17.34
N SER A 47 -2.64 -12.40 -17.12
CA SER A 47 -2.78 -13.25 -15.93
C SER A 47 -1.58 -14.18 -15.74
N GLU A 48 -1.37 -14.65 -14.51
CA GLU A 48 -0.25 -15.57 -14.17
C GLU A 48 1.15 -15.02 -14.47
N ASN A 49 1.33 -13.69 -14.46
CA ASN A 49 2.62 -13.02 -14.70
C ASN A 49 3.25 -13.38 -16.06
N ARG A 50 2.38 -13.53 -17.06
CA ARG A 50 2.76 -13.79 -18.44
C ARG A 50 3.04 -12.44 -19.10
N GLU A 51 4.32 -12.08 -19.15
CA GLU A 51 4.78 -10.87 -19.82
C GLU A 51 5.12 -11.15 -21.28
N PHE A 52 4.68 -10.23 -22.13
CA PHE A 52 5.00 -10.24 -23.55
C PHE A 52 5.16 -8.83 -24.09
N GLU A 53 6.01 -8.68 -25.10
CA GLU A 53 6.12 -7.45 -25.88
C GLU A 53 5.02 -7.47 -26.95
N VAL A 54 4.04 -6.57 -26.86
CA VAL A 54 3.08 -6.34 -27.94
C VAL A 54 3.62 -5.29 -28.91
N ILE A 55 3.47 -5.57 -30.20
CA ILE A 55 4.00 -4.76 -31.29
C ILE A 55 2.83 -4.37 -32.22
N ASP A 56 2.53 -3.07 -32.33
CA ASP A 56 1.55 -2.54 -33.30
C ASP A 56 2.26 -2.16 -34.60
N THR A 57 1.86 -2.80 -35.70
CA THR A 57 2.33 -2.45 -37.04
C THR A 57 1.56 -1.32 -37.70
N GLY A 58 0.61 -0.67 -37.00
CA GLY A 58 -0.19 0.42 -37.56
C GLY A 58 0.62 1.53 -38.25
N GLY A 59 1.82 1.87 -37.76
CA GLY A 59 2.71 2.85 -38.39
C GLY A 59 3.35 2.40 -39.71
N ILE A 60 3.36 1.10 -39.99
CA ILE A 60 3.83 0.51 -41.26
C ILE A 60 2.75 0.67 -42.35
N ASP A 61 1.47 0.64 -41.97
CA ASP A 61 0.34 0.55 -42.90
C ASP A 61 -0.18 1.92 -43.36
N GLU A 62 0.11 2.99 -42.61
CA GLU A 62 -0.38 4.35 -42.90
C GLU A 62 0.45 5.10 -43.98
N GLY A 63 1.65 4.60 -44.31
CA GLY A 63 2.60 5.30 -45.20
C GLY A 63 2.77 4.73 -46.60
N SER A 64 2.12 3.60 -46.96
CA SER A 64 2.33 2.94 -48.25
C SER A 64 1.03 2.60 -48.98
N GLU A 65 0.79 3.27 -50.11
CA GLU A 65 -0.39 3.05 -50.99
C GLU A 65 -0.36 1.70 -51.75
N LEU A 66 0.73 0.93 -51.66
CA LEU A 66 0.90 -0.35 -52.33
C LEU A 66 0.75 -1.52 -51.35
N PHE A 67 -0.32 -2.30 -51.51
CA PHE A 67 -0.63 -3.50 -50.70
C PHE A 67 0.53 -4.51 -50.65
N SER A 68 1.29 -4.66 -51.74
CA SER A 68 2.45 -5.57 -51.79
C SER A 68 3.55 -5.20 -50.79
N LYS A 69 3.77 -3.89 -50.54
CA LYS A 69 4.74 -3.41 -49.55
C LYS A 69 4.23 -3.62 -48.12
N VAL A 70 2.96 -3.35 -47.86
CA VAL A 70 2.30 -3.62 -46.56
C VAL A 70 2.38 -5.10 -46.21
N ALA A 71 2.09 -5.98 -47.18
CA ALA A 71 2.15 -7.42 -47.00
C ALA A 71 3.57 -7.91 -46.71
N GLU A 72 4.60 -7.37 -47.38
CA GLU A 72 5.99 -7.73 -47.14
C GLU A 72 6.48 -7.27 -45.76
N LEU A 73 6.13 -6.06 -45.34
CA LEU A 73 6.49 -5.53 -44.02
C LEU A 73 5.76 -6.28 -42.89
N SER A 74 4.48 -6.59 -43.08
CA SER A 74 3.71 -7.46 -42.17
C SER A 74 4.35 -8.83 -42.05
N PHE A 75 4.83 -9.41 -43.16
CA PHE A 75 5.50 -10.69 -43.16
C PHE A 75 6.83 -10.65 -42.39
N ARG A 76 7.67 -9.63 -42.61
CA ARG A 76 8.92 -9.43 -41.85
C ARG A 76 8.69 -9.21 -40.35
N ALA A 77 7.62 -8.51 -39.99
CA ALA A 77 7.23 -8.33 -38.59
C ALA A 77 6.81 -9.68 -37.96
N ALA A 78 6.06 -10.48 -38.69
CA ALA A 78 5.67 -11.83 -38.28
C ALA A 78 6.87 -12.80 -38.15
N GLU A 79 7.87 -12.70 -39.02
CA GLU A 79 9.10 -13.50 -38.94
C GLU A 79 9.87 -13.27 -37.63
N ASN A 80 9.78 -12.08 -37.05
CA ASN A 80 10.47 -11.71 -35.81
C ASN A 80 9.59 -11.83 -34.55
N ALA A 81 8.32 -12.17 -34.69
CA ALA A 81 7.38 -12.37 -33.58
C ALA A 81 7.34 -13.84 -33.12
N ASP A 82 6.91 -14.10 -31.88
CA ASP A 82 6.62 -15.44 -31.40
C ASP A 82 5.15 -15.84 -31.64
N ILE A 83 4.24 -14.86 -31.60
CA ILE A 83 2.80 -15.04 -31.71
C ILE A 83 2.24 -13.96 -32.64
N ILE A 84 1.27 -14.32 -33.46
CA ILE A 84 0.66 -13.45 -34.45
C ILE A 84 -0.83 -13.28 -34.13
N ILE A 85 -1.30 -12.04 -34.05
CA ILE A 85 -2.73 -11.71 -34.02
C ILE A 85 -3.04 -11.01 -35.34
N TYR A 86 -3.84 -11.65 -36.19
CA TYR A 86 -4.31 -11.04 -37.42
C TYR A 86 -5.71 -10.47 -37.22
N MET A 87 -5.86 -9.16 -37.38
CA MET A 87 -7.11 -8.44 -37.14
C MET A 87 -7.84 -8.14 -38.45
N VAL A 88 -9.14 -8.38 -38.45
CA VAL A 88 -10.05 -8.02 -39.55
C VAL A 88 -11.26 -7.23 -39.02
N ASP A 89 -11.90 -6.48 -39.89
CA ASP A 89 -13.13 -5.76 -39.58
C ASP A 89 -14.35 -6.65 -39.84
N GLY A 90 -15.05 -7.07 -38.77
CA GLY A 90 -16.26 -7.90 -38.83
C GLY A 90 -17.48 -7.21 -39.42
N LYS A 91 -17.40 -5.91 -39.74
CA LYS A 91 -18.45 -5.19 -40.49
C LYS A 91 -18.30 -5.34 -42.01
N MET A 92 -17.15 -5.82 -42.48
CA MET A 92 -16.86 -6.05 -43.89
C MET A 92 -16.90 -7.55 -44.23
N LEU A 93 -17.03 -7.89 -45.52
CA LEU A 93 -16.92 -9.27 -45.98
C LEU A 93 -15.44 -9.74 -45.94
N PRO A 94 -15.19 -11.05 -45.76
CA PRO A 94 -13.85 -11.64 -45.82
C PRO A 94 -13.13 -11.36 -47.15
N ASP A 95 -12.05 -10.58 -47.10
CA ASP A 95 -11.28 -10.19 -48.28
C ASP A 95 -10.29 -11.28 -48.74
N GLU A 96 -10.19 -11.51 -50.04
CA GLU A 96 -9.31 -12.54 -50.64
C GLU A 96 -7.82 -12.26 -50.44
N GLU A 97 -7.39 -11.00 -50.38
CA GLU A 97 -6.00 -10.65 -50.14
C GLU A 97 -5.60 -10.85 -48.68
N ASP A 98 -6.51 -10.53 -47.74
CA ASP A 98 -6.33 -10.81 -46.32
C ASP A 98 -6.20 -12.33 -46.09
N LYS A 99 -7.04 -13.14 -46.76
CA LYS A 99 -6.93 -14.61 -46.72
C LYS A 99 -5.58 -15.08 -47.25
N ARG A 100 -5.14 -14.59 -48.41
CA ARG A 100 -3.82 -14.93 -48.99
C ARG A 100 -2.67 -14.60 -48.04
N LEU A 101 -2.70 -13.43 -47.41
CA LEU A 101 -1.68 -13.05 -46.42
C LEU A 101 -1.76 -13.94 -45.17
N PHE A 102 -2.95 -14.20 -44.65
CA PHE A 102 -3.16 -15.08 -43.50
C PHE A 102 -2.64 -16.50 -43.76
N TYR A 103 -2.92 -17.08 -44.93
CA TYR A 103 -2.38 -18.39 -45.33
C TYR A 103 -0.86 -18.38 -45.45
N ARG A 104 -0.28 -17.28 -45.95
CA ARG A 104 1.17 -17.13 -46.00
C ARG A 104 1.78 -17.05 -44.59
N LEU A 105 1.13 -16.36 -43.66
CA LEU A 105 1.56 -16.25 -42.26
C LEU A 105 1.45 -17.60 -41.52
N GLN A 106 0.40 -18.40 -41.79
CA GLN A 106 0.25 -19.74 -41.22
C GLN A 106 1.44 -20.67 -41.56
N LYS A 107 2.06 -20.50 -42.74
CA LYS A 107 3.24 -21.29 -43.15
C LYS A 107 4.49 -21.02 -42.30
N LEU A 108 4.50 -19.96 -41.48
CA LEU A 108 5.58 -19.68 -40.53
C LEU A 108 5.59 -20.65 -39.32
N ASN A 109 4.57 -21.51 -39.16
CA ASN A 109 4.45 -22.47 -38.06
C ASN A 109 4.51 -21.84 -36.66
N LYS A 110 3.99 -20.62 -36.51
CA LYS A 110 3.86 -19.90 -35.24
C LYS A 110 2.40 -19.87 -34.79
N PRO A 111 2.11 -19.77 -33.47
CA PRO A 111 0.77 -19.53 -32.99
C PRO A 111 0.16 -18.28 -33.64
N ILE A 112 -0.95 -18.44 -34.34
CA ILE A 112 -1.67 -17.37 -35.02
C ILE A 112 -3.16 -17.44 -34.71
N ALA A 113 -3.75 -16.30 -34.34
CA ALA A 113 -5.18 -16.15 -34.11
C ALA A 113 -5.78 -15.12 -35.07
N LEU A 114 -6.99 -15.39 -35.55
CA LEU A 114 -7.82 -14.43 -36.28
C LEU A 114 -8.73 -13.69 -35.29
N LEU A 115 -8.59 -12.37 -35.22
CA LEU A 115 -9.39 -11.52 -34.35
C LEU A 115 -10.36 -10.68 -35.21
N ILE A 116 -11.64 -11.03 -35.16
CA ILE A 116 -12.72 -10.35 -35.89
C ILE A 116 -13.24 -9.22 -35.00
N ASN A 117 -12.82 -7.99 -35.28
CA ASN A 117 -13.16 -6.83 -34.47
C ASN A 117 -14.46 -6.16 -34.94
N LYS A 118 -15.04 -5.29 -34.11
CA LYS A 118 -16.30 -4.54 -34.36
C LYS A 118 -17.57 -5.41 -34.41
N ILE A 119 -17.57 -6.54 -33.71
CA ILE A 119 -18.78 -7.36 -33.46
C ILE A 119 -19.43 -6.88 -32.16
N ASP A 120 -20.40 -5.98 -32.27
CA ASP A 120 -20.87 -5.18 -31.15
C ASP A 120 -21.98 -5.90 -30.34
N ASN A 121 -22.69 -6.86 -30.97
CA ASN A 121 -23.78 -7.64 -30.35
C ASN A 121 -23.79 -9.12 -30.78
N ASP A 122 -24.53 -9.98 -30.07
CA ASP A 122 -24.58 -11.43 -30.35
C ASP A 122 -25.27 -11.76 -31.68
N LYS A 123 -26.16 -10.88 -32.17
CA LYS A 123 -26.81 -11.07 -33.47
C LYS A 123 -25.78 -10.93 -34.61
N GLU A 124 -24.95 -9.89 -34.56
CA GLU A 124 -23.85 -9.68 -35.51
C GLU A 124 -22.84 -10.82 -35.49
N GLU A 125 -22.57 -11.41 -34.33
CA GLU A 125 -21.70 -12.58 -34.23
C GLU A 125 -22.28 -13.79 -34.98
N ASN A 126 -23.55 -14.11 -34.74
CA ASN A 126 -24.23 -15.23 -35.40
C ASN A 126 -24.34 -15.02 -36.91
N ASP A 127 -24.63 -13.79 -37.34
CA ASP A 127 -24.87 -13.47 -38.75
C ASP A 127 -23.57 -13.32 -39.55
N ARG A 128 -22.47 -12.84 -38.94
CA ARG A 128 -21.27 -12.39 -39.68
C ARG A 128 -20.00 -13.16 -39.35
N ALA A 129 -19.83 -13.64 -38.12
CA ALA A 129 -18.57 -14.31 -37.73
C ALA A 129 -18.36 -15.62 -38.49
N TRP A 130 -19.45 -16.29 -38.91
CA TRP A 130 -19.37 -17.56 -39.66
C TRP A 130 -18.68 -17.41 -41.02
N GLU A 131 -18.84 -16.27 -41.70
CA GLU A 131 -18.26 -16.00 -43.02
C GLU A 131 -16.72 -16.02 -42.97
N PHE A 132 -16.14 -15.60 -41.84
CA PHE A 132 -14.69 -15.58 -41.62
C PHE A 132 -14.08 -16.96 -41.39
N SER A 133 -14.88 -18.03 -41.27
CA SER A 133 -14.40 -19.42 -41.30
C SER A 133 -13.62 -19.73 -42.59
N SER A 134 -13.88 -18.98 -43.66
CA SER A 134 -13.16 -19.04 -44.94
C SER A 134 -11.67 -18.67 -44.84
N PHE A 135 -11.19 -18.12 -43.73
CA PHE A 135 -9.76 -17.93 -43.44
C PHE A 135 -9.05 -19.21 -42.99
N GLY A 136 -9.77 -20.29 -42.68
CA GLY A 136 -9.18 -21.55 -42.19
C GLY A 136 -8.41 -21.40 -40.88
N ALA A 137 -8.76 -20.40 -40.06
CA ALA A 137 -8.14 -20.16 -38.76
C ALA A 137 -8.62 -21.19 -37.74
N LYS A 138 -7.68 -21.88 -37.07
CA LYS A 138 -8.01 -22.78 -35.96
C LYS A 138 -8.49 -22.04 -34.72
N ASP A 139 -7.87 -20.88 -34.47
CA ASP A 139 -8.19 -20.00 -33.36
C ASP A 139 -8.79 -18.70 -33.91
N MET A 140 -10.08 -18.51 -33.71
CA MET A 140 -10.86 -17.39 -34.22
C MET A 140 -11.69 -16.78 -33.09
N PHE A 141 -11.62 -15.45 -32.95
CA PHE A 141 -12.28 -14.74 -31.85
C PHE A 141 -13.04 -13.53 -32.37
N ALA A 142 -14.35 -13.48 -32.12
CA ALA A 142 -15.20 -12.31 -32.38
C ALA A 142 -15.19 -11.38 -31.17
N VAL A 143 -14.78 -10.12 -31.38
CA VAL A 143 -14.65 -9.12 -30.31
C VAL A 143 -15.17 -7.75 -30.74
N SER A 144 -15.43 -6.90 -29.75
CA SER A 144 -15.56 -5.46 -29.99
C SER A 144 -14.65 -4.70 -29.04
N VAL A 145 -13.57 -4.17 -29.59
CA VAL A 145 -12.61 -3.34 -28.85
C VAL A 145 -13.29 -2.08 -28.29
N SER A 146 -14.16 -1.44 -29.06
CA SER A 146 -14.90 -0.23 -28.65
C SER A 146 -15.87 -0.50 -27.49
N HIS A 147 -16.54 -1.66 -27.49
CA HIS A 147 -17.50 -2.02 -26.45
C HIS A 147 -16.93 -2.97 -25.39
N ASN A 148 -15.61 -3.16 -25.31
CA ASN A 148 -14.95 -3.98 -24.29
C ASN A 148 -15.47 -5.44 -24.23
N ARG A 149 -15.90 -6.01 -25.38
CA ARG A 149 -16.70 -7.24 -25.43
C ARG A 149 -15.88 -8.47 -25.83
N LYS A 150 -16.13 -9.61 -25.15
CA LYS A 150 -15.64 -10.98 -25.47
C LYS A 150 -14.12 -11.15 -25.57
N PHE A 151 -13.35 -10.48 -24.71
CA PHE A 151 -11.89 -10.62 -24.69
C PHE A 151 -11.35 -11.83 -23.91
N ASN A 152 -12.15 -12.42 -23.01
CA ASN A 152 -11.67 -13.56 -22.19
C ASN A 152 -11.14 -14.74 -23.04
N PRO A 153 -11.79 -15.17 -24.14
CA PRO A 153 -11.24 -16.21 -25.00
C PRO A 153 -9.90 -15.84 -25.63
N VAL A 154 -9.70 -14.57 -25.99
CA VAL A 154 -8.43 -14.06 -26.55
C VAL A 154 -7.32 -14.12 -25.51
N TYR A 155 -7.60 -13.70 -24.27
CA TYR A 155 -6.64 -13.79 -23.17
C TYR A 155 -6.30 -15.23 -22.82
N ASN A 156 -7.29 -16.11 -22.71
CA ASN A 156 -7.08 -17.54 -22.45
C ASN A 156 -6.23 -18.19 -23.56
N TRP A 157 -6.40 -17.77 -24.82
CA TRP A 157 -5.56 -18.25 -25.92
C TRP A 157 -4.13 -17.74 -25.81
N LEU A 158 -3.93 -16.45 -25.50
CA LEU A 158 -2.60 -15.90 -25.26
C LEU A 158 -1.90 -16.61 -24.09
N GLU A 159 -2.62 -16.93 -23.02
CA GLU A 159 -2.10 -17.68 -21.87
C GLU A 159 -1.62 -19.09 -22.25
N LYS A 160 -2.23 -19.75 -23.23
CA LYS A 160 -1.76 -21.06 -23.71
C LYS A 160 -0.40 -20.98 -24.41
N HIS A 161 -0.11 -19.85 -25.07
CA HIS A 161 1.08 -19.70 -25.94
C HIS A 161 2.19 -18.85 -25.32
N ILE A 162 1.86 -18.02 -24.33
CA ILE A 162 2.81 -17.20 -23.59
C ILE A 162 3.06 -17.90 -22.27
N PRO A 163 4.14 -18.69 -22.10
CA PRO A 163 4.40 -19.38 -20.85
C PRO A 163 4.45 -18.36 -19.70
N PRO A 164 4.02 -18.73 -18.48
CA PRO A 164 4.26 -17.85 -17.34
C PRO A 164 5.76 -17.63 -17.28
N LEU A 165 6.19 -16.42 -16.94
CA LEU A 165 7.58 -16.21 -16.61
C LEU A 165 7.91 -17.29 -15.58
N LYS A 166 8.81 -18.22 -15.94
CA LYS A 166 9.31 -19.19 -14.99
C LYS A 166 9.91 -18.34 -13.87
N GLU A 167 9.22 -18.24 -12.74
CA GLU A 167 9.92 -18.06 -11.47
C GLU A 167 11.03 -19.10 -11.58
N LYS A 168 12.29 -18.67 -11.63
CA LYS A 168 13.39 -19.59 -11.33
C LYS A 168 12.93 -20.20 -10.03
N SER A 169 12.56 -21.48 -10.10
CA SER A 169 12.32 -22.32 -8.96
C SER A 169 13.63 -22.30 -8.19
N LEU A 170 13.77 -21.32 -7.30
CA LEU A 170 14.54 -21.51 -6.09
C LEU A 170 13.83 -22.69 -5.43
N ALA A 171 14.50 -23.83 -5.54
CA ALA A 171 14.18 -25.02 -4.78
C ALA A 171 13.83 -24.59 -3.35
N LEU A 172 12.79 -25.24 -2.82
CA LEU A 172 12.52 -25.27 -1.40
C LEU A 172 13.71 -25.94 -0.71
N ASN A 173 14.78 -25.17 -0.49
CA ASN A 173 15.73 -25.41 0.57
C ASN A 173 15.54 -24.23 1.53
N GLU A 174 15.32 -24.56 2.79
CA GLU A 174 15.35 -23.64 3.94
C GLU A 174 16.78 -23.09 4.13
N GLU A 175 17.30 -22.36 3.15
CA GLU A 175 18.60 -21.71 3.25
C GLU A 175 18.40 -20.20 3.06
N PHE A 176 18.58 -19.50 4.19
CA PHE A 176 19.04 -18.13 4.37
C PHE A 176 18.91 -17.22 3.13
N ASP A 177 18.04 -16.21 3.22
CA ASP A 177 17.96 -15.11 2.24
C ASP A 177 18.82 -13.93 2.74
N PRO A 178 20.02 -13.65 2.20
CA PRO A 178 20.93 -12.64 2.73
C PRO A 178 20.37 -11.21 2.73
N LEU A 179 19.29 -10.92 2.00
CA LEU A 179 18.62 -9.61 1.99
C LEU A 179 17.48 -9.48 3.01
N PHE A 180 17.09 -10.58 3.65
CA PHE A 180 16.03 -10.61 4.68
C PHE A 180 16.50 -11.29 6.00
N ASP A 181 17.65 -11.97 5.98
CA ASP A 181 18.39 -12.56 7.11
C ASP A 181 19.75 -11.89 7.35
N GLU A 182 20.06 -10.72 6.77
CA GLU A 182 21.04 -9.86 7.43
C GLU A 182 20.42 -9.43 8.77
N PRO A 183 21.11 -9.63 9.90
CA PRO A 183 20.71 -8.93 11.10
C PRO A 183 20.76 -7.45 10.72
N ILE A 184 19.62 -6.75 10.78
CA ILE A 184 19.71 -5.34 11.18
C ILE A 184 20.46 -5.46 12.49
N VAL A 185 21.74 -5.09 12.42
CA VAL A 185 22.79 -5.36 13.37
C VAL A 185 22.19 -5.51 14.76
N GLU A 186 22.51 -6.59 15.47
CA GLU A 186 22.64 -6.49 16.92
C GLU A 186 23.72 -5.44 17.20
N THR A 187 23.48 -4.16 16.89
CA THR A 187 23.82 -3.16 17.85
C THR A 187 22.96 -3.60 19.01
N LYS A 188 23.60 -4.20 20.00
CA LYS A 188 23.44 -3.74 21.37
C LYS A 188 23.38 -2.21 21.35
N LYS A 189 22.26 -1.64 20.88
CA LYS A 189 21.82 -0.37 21.39
C LYS A 189 21.56 -0.77 22.83
N GLU A 190 22.43 -0.30 23.72
CA GLU A 190 22.11 -0.19 25.14
C GLU A 190 20.61 0.02 25.23
N ASP A 191 19.90 -0.82 26.00
CA ASP A 191 18.46 -0.65 26.21
C ASP A 191 18.24 0.85 26.39
N ASP A 192 17.71 1.50 25.35
CA ASP A 192 17.51 2.94 25.39
C ASP A 192 16.29 3.10 26.27
N LYS A 193 16.61 3.09 27.56
CA LYS A 193 15.73 3.26 28.70
C LYS A 193 15.14 4.66 28.67
N THR A 194 15.61 5.54 27.76
CA THR A 194 15.04 6.84 27.51
C THR A 194 13.74 6.71 26.74
N ILE A 195 12.65 7.20 27.31
CA ILE A 195 11.34 7.29 26.67
C ILE A 195 11.05 8.77 26.45
N LYS A 196 10.99 9.20 25.18
CA LYS A 196 10.63 10.58 24.84
C LYS A 196 9.11 10.73 24.76
N VAL A 197 8.55 11.57 25.60
CA VAL A 197 7.11 11.76 25.76
C VAL A 197 6.70 13.20 25.45
N ALA A 198 5.84 13.38 24.46
CA ALA A 198 5.25 14.68 24.10
C ALA A 198 3.91 14.87 24.81
N ILE A 199 3.67 16.02 25.46
CA ILE A 199 2.36 16.36 26.04
C ILE A 199 1.67 17.42 25.18
N ILE A 200 0.57 17.03 24.52
CA ILE A 200 -0.12 17.89 23.55
C ILE A 200 -1.60 18.02 23.92
N GLY A 201 -2.22 19.11 23.47
CA GLY A 201 -3.62 19.43 23.71
C GLY A 201 -3.82 20.94 23.66
N ARG A 202 -5.08 21.39 23.56
CA ARG A 202 -5.41 22.82 23.54
C ARG A 202 -4.97 23.57 24.80
N VAL A 203 -4.98 24.90 24.71
CA VAL A 203 -4.79 25.77 25.89
C VAL A 203 -5.84 25.41 26.96
N ASN A 204 -5.45 25.47 28.23
CA ASN A 204 -6.30 25.19 29.39
C ASN A 204 -6.81 23.74 29.57
N THR A 205 -6.37 22.77 28.78
CA THR A 205 -6.68 21.33 29.03
C THR A 205 -5.96 20.77 30.26
N GLY A 206 -5.01 21.52 30.84
CA GLY A 206 -4.30 21.18 32.05
C GLY A 206 -2.94 20.49 31.84
N LYS A 207 -2.34 20.62 30.66
CA LYS A 207 -0.99 20.10 30.36
C LYS A 207 0.09 20.48 31.38
N SER A 208 0.17 21.77 31.75
CA SER A 208 1.17 22.25 32.72
C SER A 208 0.91 21.70 34.12
N SER A 209 -0.36 21.57 34.51
CA SER A 209 -0.75 20.94 35.77
C SER A 209 -0.40 19.46 35.77
N LEU A 210 -0.63 18.76 34.66
CA LEU A 210 -0.30 17.35 34.50
C LEU A 210 1.22 17.12 34.60
N LEU A 211 2.01 17.88 33.83
CA LEU A 211 3.48 17.79 33.90
C LEU A 211 3.95 18.00 35.34
N ASN A 212 3.46 19.04 36.02
CA ASN A 212 3.83 19.29 37.41
C ASN A 212 3.39 18.18 38.37
N ALA A 213 2.25 17.53 38.13
CA ALA A 213 1.78 16.42 38.95
C ALA A 213 2.68 15.18 38.75
N LEU A 214 3.00 14.83 37.51
CA LEU A 214 3.92 13.73 37.16
C LEU A 214 5.31 13.96 37.77
N LEU A 215 5.86 15.18 37.65
CA LEU A 215 7.15 15.54 38.23
C LEU A 215 7.15 15.55 39.77
N LYS A 216 5.99 15.66 40.43
CA LYS A 216 5.90 15.71 41.90
C LYS A 216 5.75 14.33 42.54
N GLU A 217 5.11 13.38 41.87
CA GLU A 217 5.05 11.99 42.36
C GLU A 217 6.46 11.36 42.42
N GLU A 218 7.34 11.68 41.46
CA GLU A 218 8.71 11.11 41.38
C GLU A 218 9.81 11.91 42.10
N ARG A 219 9.53 13.11 42.61
CA ARG A 219 10.51 13.91 43.38
C ARG A 219 11.00 13.26 44.69
N SER A 220 10.58 12.02 44.99
CA SER A 220 11.11 11.23 46.09
C SER A 220 12.39 10.47 45.75
N VAL A 221 12.77 10.35 44.46
CA VAL A 221 14.02 9.70 44.03
C VAL A 221 14.63 10.47 42.86
N VAL A 222 15.50 11.44 43.13
CA VAL A 222 16.36 12.05 42.10
C VAL A 222 17.81 11.70 42.42
N SER A 223 18.48 11.06 41.47
CA SER A 223 19.93 10.95 41.41
C SER A 223 20.43 11.92 40.33
N ASP A 224 21.37 12.78 40.70
CA ASP A 224 22.12 13.63 39.80
C ASP A 224 23.09 12.77 38.96
N VAL A 225 22.60 12.06 37.95
CA VAL A 225 23.48 11.32 37.04
C VAL A 225 23.90 12.21 35.88
N ALA A 226 25.17 12.64 35.92
CA ALA A 226 25.85 13.29 34.81
C ALA A 226 26.00 12.32 33.64
N GLY A 227 25.45 12.66 32.47
CA GLY A 227 25.56 11.83 31.27
C GLY A 227 24.46 12.01 30.22
N THR A 228 23.42 12.81 30.48
CA THR A 228 22.40 13.10 29.49
C THR A 228 22.81 14.33 28.65
N THR A 229 22.80 14.21 27.33
CA THR A 229 22.75 15.36 26.43
C THR A 229 21.38 16.00 26.58
N ILE A 230 21.23 16.86 27.59
CA ILE A 230 19.99 17.55 27.91
C ILE A 230 19.89 18.78 27.03
N ASP A 231 18.81 18.87 26.23
CA ASP A 231 18.34 20.15 25.76
C ASP A 231 17.78 20.94 26.96
N PRO A 232 18.15 22.21 27.19
CA PRO A 232 17.82 22.99 28.39
C PRO A 232 16.32 23.29 28.57
N VAL A 233 15.46 22.64 27.80
CA VAL A 233 14.03 22.85 27.64
C VAL A 233 13.18 21.64 28.02
N ASP A 234 13.81 20.48 28.25
CA ASP A 234 13.16 19.20 28.54
C ASP A 234 13.25 18.86 30.03
N GLU A 235 12.31 18.07 30.52
CA GLU A 235 12.26 17.63 31.92
C GLU A 235 12.27 16.11 31.96
N SER A 236 13.09 15.50 32.81
CA SER A 236 13.22 14.04 32.90
C SER A 236 12.91 13.51 34.29
N ILE A 237 12.35 12.31 34.35
CA ILE A 237 12.13 11.53 35.57
C ILE A 237 12.60 10.10 35.37
N THR A 238 13.03 9.45 36.43
CA THR A 238 13.31 8.01 36.41
C THR A 238 12.10 7.30 36.99
N TYR A 239 11.52 6.33 36.26
CA TYR A 239 10.40 5.52 36.72
C TYR A 239 10.67 4.05 36.44
N GLY A 240 10.78 3.25 37.49
CA GLY A 240 11.32 1.89 37.40
C GLY A 240 12.72 1.89 36.80
N ASP A 241 12.93 1.10 35.75
CA ASP A 241 14.20 1.02 35.02
C ASP A 241 14.30 2.00 33.83
N HIS A 242 13.34 2.92 33.65
CA HIS A 242 13.27 3.81 32.48
C HIS A 242 13.49 5.27 32.87
N ASN A 243 14.13 6.03 31.99
CA ASN A 243 14.24 7.48 32.06
C ASN A 243 13.20 8.09 31.13
N ILE A 244 12.15 8.69 31.67
CA ILE A 244 11.10 9.34 30.89
C ILE A 244 11.46 10.82 30.73
N THR A 245 11.68 11.25 29.49
CA THR A 245 11.97 12.63 29.13
C THR A 245 10.74 13.26 28.48
N PHE A 246 10.18 14.27 29.13
CA PHE A 246 9.12 15.09 28.57
C PHE A 246 9.73 16.17 27.68
N ILE A 247 9.40 16.13 26.39
CA ILE A 247 9.98 17.04 25.38
C ILE A 247 9.18 18.34 25.23
N ASP A 248 9.89 19.43 24.91
CA ASP A 248 9.35 20.79 24.69
C ASP A 248 8.52 21.35 25.87
N THR A 249 9.02 21.15 27.10
CA THR A 249 8.29 21.57 28.32
C THR A 249 8.21 23.09 28.49
N ALA A 250 9.15 23.87 27.92
CA ALA A 250 9.04 25.33 27.94
C ALA A 250 7.85 25.83 27.12
N GLY A 251 7.46 25.13 26.06
CA GLY A 251 6.23 25.42 25.31
C GLY A 251 4.99 25.30 26.20
N ILE A 252 4.96 24.27 27.06
CA ILE A 252 3.88 24.03 28.02
C ILE A 252 3.85 25.13 29.09
N ARG A 253 5.01 25.50 29.67
CA ARG A 253 5.09 26.53 30.72
C ARG A 253 4.77 27.94 30.21
N LYS A 254 5.25 28.31 29.02
CA LYS A 254 5.01 29.64 28.41
C LYS A 254 3.57 29.81 27.91
N ARG A 255 2.95 28.76 27.33
CA ARG A 255 1.58 28.83 26.77
C ARG A 255 0.46 28.88 27.81
N SER A 256 0.74 28.64 29.08
CA SER A 256 -0.22 28.88 30.18
C SER A 256 -0.63 30.37 30.33
N LYS A 257 0.09 31.30 29.69
CA LYS A 257 -0.11 32.75 29.82
C LYS A 257 -0.50 33.49 28.53
N ILE A 258 -0.53 32.82 27.37
CA ILE A 258 -0.69 33.51 26.08
C ILE A 258 -2.00 33.08 25.41
N LEU A 259 -2.97 33.99 25.41
CA LEU A 259 -4.13 33.96 24.52
C LEU A 259 -3.68 34.40 23.12
N GLY A 260 -3.90 33.56 22.11
CA GLY A 260 -4.03 34.08 20.73
C GLY A 260 -2.87 33.89 19.74
N ILE A 261 -2.12 32.77 19.75
CA ILE A 261 -1.26 32.42 18.59
C ILE A 261 -1.36 30.92 18.27
N GLU A 262 -2.40 30.53 17.52
CA GLU A 262 -2.61 29.15 17.06
C GLU A 262 -1.84 28.83 15.76
N LYS A 263 -1.52 29.85 14.93
CA LYS A 263 -0.88 29.64 13.62
C LYS A 263 0.60 29.27 13.67
N PHE A 264 1.36 29.73 14.68
CA PHE A 264 2.79 29.41 14.83
C PHE A 264 3.05 28.14 15.68
N ALA A 265 1.99 27.51 16.20
CA ALA A 265 2.12 26.35 17.08
C ALA A 265 2.30 25.03 16.33
N LEU A 266 1.77 24.91 15.10
CA LEU A 266 1.74 23.64 14.36
C LEU A 266 3.13 23.16 13.93
N GLY A 267 3.97 24.02 13.34
CA GLY A 267 5.32 23.62 12.89
C GLY A 267 6.25 23.18 14.03
N ARG A 268 6.18 23.85 15.20
CA ARG A 268 6.90 23.41 16.41
C ARG A 268 6.37 22.08 16.94
N THR A 269 5.05 21.90 16.89
CA THR A 269 4.40 20.64 17.29
C THR A 269 4.85 19.50 16.38
N GLU A 270 4.98 19.73 15.08
CA GLU A 270 5.45 18.72 14.10
C GLU A 270 6.90 18.29 14.36
N ASN A 271 7.82 19.21 14.65
CA ASN A 271 9.20 18.86 14.99
C ASN A 271 9.29 18.07 16.30
N MET A 272 8.57 18.51 17.35
CA MET A 272 8.48 17.78 18.62
C MET A 272 7.91 16.37 18.42
N LEU A 273 6.88 16.21 17.58
CA LEU A 273 6.29 14.91 17.27
C LEU A 273 7.28 13.95 16.58
N LYS A 274 8.19 14.45 15.74
CA LYS A 274 9.22 13.61 15.07
C LYS A 274 10.21 12.98 16.06
N GLU A 275 10.42 13.61 17.21
CA GLU A 275 11.34 13.13 18.24
C GLU A 275 10.65 12.31 19.33
N ALA A 276 9.32 12.38 19.43
CA ALA A 276 8.54 11.67 20.43
C ALA A 276 8.46 10.17 20.13
N ASN A 277 8.49 9.34 21.16
CA ASN A 277 8.07 7.95 21.05
C ASN A 277 6.58 7.81 21.37
N ILE A 278 6.12 8.52 22.41
CA ILE A 278 4.74 8.46 22.90
C ILE A 278 4.18 9.88 23.00
N VAL A 279 2.93 10.05 22.59
CA VAL A 279 2.18 11.30 22.73
C VAL A 279 1.09 11.15 23.78
N LEU A 280 1.09 12.03 24.78
CA LEU A 280 -0.02 12.23 25.69
C LEU A 280 -0.97 13.28 25.11
N LEU A 281 -2.09 12.84 24.55
CA LEU A 281 -3.13 13.74 24.05
C LEU A 281 -4.08 14.12 25.19
N VAL A 282 -3.86 15.31 25.76
CA VAL A 282 -4.61 15.82 26.92
C VAL A 282 -5.87 16.56 26.46
N ILE A 283 -7.02 15.99 26.79
CA ILE A 283 -8.36 16.50 26.48
C ILE A 283 -9.03 16.90 27.79
N ASP A 284 -9.75 18.02 27.76
CA ASP A 284 -10.55 18.48 28.90
C ASP A 284 -11.88 17.71 28.94
N ALA A 285 -12.10 16.90 29.97
CA ALA A 285 -13.31 16.09 30.12
C ALA A 285 -14.60 16.93 30.26
N THR A 286 -14.50 18.19 30.72
CA THR A 286 -15.67 19.07 30.85
C THR A 286 -16.17 19.57 29.50
N VAL A 287 -15.26 19.75 28.54
CA VAL A 287 -15.57 20.24 27.18
C VAL A 287 -15.76 19.09 26.20
N GLY A 288 -14.97 18.02 26.34
CA GLY A 288 -14.87 16.94 25.35
C GLY A 288 -13.96 17.28 24.17
N VAL A 289 -14.06 16.50 23.10
CA VAL A 289 -13.22 16.65 21.91
C VAL A 289 -13.70 17.83 21.07
N THR A 290 -12.81 18.79 20.79
CA THR A 290 -13.07 19.93 19.90
C THR A 290 -12.36 19.76 18.55
N GLU A 291 -12.67 20.61 17.57
CA GLU A 291 -12.05 20.59 16.24
C GLU A 291 -10.52 20.76 16.28
N LEU A 292 -10.02 21.60 17.19
CA LEU A 292 -8.58 21.78 17.40
C LEU A 292 -7.93 20.51 17.97
N ASP A 293 -8.63 19.77 18.83
CA ASP A 293 -8.15 18.48 19.35
C ASP A 293 -8.12 17.42 18.23
N GLU A 294 -9.12 17.40 17.34
CA GLU A 294 -9.14 16.55 16.14
C GLU A 294 -7.97 16.86 15.20
N ARG A 295 -7.67 18.15 14.94
CA ARG A 295 -6.53 18.57 14.11
C ARG A 295 -5.19 18.12 14.69
N VAL A 296 -5.00 18.29 16.00
CA VAL A 296 -3.78 17.82 16.69
C VAL A 296 -3.67 16.30 16.63
N ALA A 297 -4.77 15.59 16.91
CA ALA A 297 -4.83 14.14 16.82
C ALA A 297 -4.50 13.62 15.41
N GLY A 298 -4.93 14.32 14.36
CA GLY A 298 -4.58 13.98 12.98
C GLY A 298 -3.07 14.02 12.69
N LEU A 299 -2.32 14.90 13.36
CA LEU A 299 -0.85 14.91 13.26
C LEU A 299 -0.23 13.67 13.91
N ILE A 300 -0.77 13.21 15.04
CA ILE A 300 -0.29 12.00 15.72
C ILE A 300 -0.45 10.78 14.79
N ASP A 301 -1.62 10.66 14.15
CA ASP A 301 -1.91 9.58 13.21
C ASP A 301 -1.01 9.64 11.96
N LYS A 302 -0.82 10.85 11.39
CA LYS A 302 0.06 11.09 10.23
C LYS A 302 1.50 10.65 10.49
N HIS A 303 2.00 10.79 11.71
CA HIS A 303 3.36 10.42 12.09
C HIS A 303 3.47 9.00 12.69
N HIS A 304 2.37 8.23 12.72
CA HIS A 304 2.35 6.86 13.25
C HIS A 304 2.98 6.74 14.65
N LEU A 305 2.61 7.66 15.55
CA LEU A 305 3.15 7.71 16.92
C LEU A 305 2.28 6.94 17.91
N ALA A 306 2.92 6.32 18.90
CA ALA A 306 2.18 5.74 20.02
C ALA A 306 1.45 6.84 20.80
N CYS A 307 0.25 6.54 21.30
CA CYS A 307 -0.65 7.55 21.82
C CYS A 307 -1.43 7.07 23.05
N LEU A 308 -1.40 7.89 24.10
CA LEU A 308 -2.26 7.78 25.27
C LEU A 308 -3.18 9.01 25.33
N ILE A 309 -4.48 8.79 25.21
CA ILE A 309 -5.49 9.83 25.36
C ILE A 309 -5.75 10.03 26.86
N VAL A 310 -5.52 11.24 27.34
CA VAL A 310 -5.64 11.62 28.74
C VAL A 310 -6.84 12.56 28.89
N LEU A 311 -7.96 12.05 29.39
CA LEU A 311 -9.13 12.83 29.77
C LEU A 311 -8.90 13.46 31.15
N ASN A 312 -8.48 14.72 31.16
CA ASN A 312 -8.16 15.48 32.37
C ASN A 312 -9.37 16.25 32.92
N LYS A 313 -9.28 16.69 34.18
CA LYS A 313 -10.34 17.37 34.94
C LYS A 313 -11.55 16.47 35.23
N TRP A 314 -11.30 15.17 35.37
CA TRP A 314 -12.35 14.20 35.67
C TRP A 314 -13.05 14.44 37.02
N ASP A 315 -12.41 15.19 37.92
CA ASP A 315 -12.95 15.62 39.23
C ASP A 315 -14.10 16.62 39.13
N ILE A 316 -14.17 17.40 38.06
CA ILE A 316 -15.19 18.44 37.84
C ILE A 316 -15.99 18.18 36.55
N LYS A 317 -16.02 16.93 36.10
CA LYS A 317 -16.84 16.54 34.96
C LYS A 317 -18.32 16.83 35.27
N ASP A 318 -19.08 17.11 34.22
CA ASP A 318 -20.54 17.22 34.28
C ASP A 318 -21.18 15.85 34.61
N ASP A 319 -22.51 15.75 34.57
CA ASP A 319 -23.26 14.52 34.83
C ASP A 319 -22.99 13.36 33.84
N LYS A 320 -22.07 13.54 32.89
CA LYS A 320 -21.63 12.52 31.92
C LYS A 320 -21.01 11.31 32.60
N THR A 321 -21.44 10.12 32.19
CA THR A 321 -20.84 8.86 32.66
C THR A 321 -19.46 8.63 32.04
N TYR A 322 -18.70 7.67 32.60
CA TYR A 322 -17.40 7.27 32.04
C TYR A 322 -17.58 6.73 30.62
N GLU A 323 -18.60 5.88 30.44
CA GLU A 323 -18.94 5.21 29.19
C GLU A 323 -19.31 6.23 28.10
N GLU A 324 -20.12 7.24 28.42
CA GLU A 324 -20.48 8.32 27.50
C GLU A 324 -19.26 9.14 27.06
N ALA A 325 -18.37 9.49 28.00
CA ALA A 325 -17.16 10.24 27.70
C ALA A 325 -16.23 9.44 26.78
N VAL A 326 -16.02 8.16 27.08
CA VAL A 326 -15.21 7.26 26.26
C VAL A 326 -15.82 7.10 24.87
N ALA A 327 -17.13 6.83 24.77
CA ALA A 327 -17.82 6.68 23.50
C ALA A 327 -17.72 7.93 22.64
N ASN A 328 -17.88 9.12 23.24
CA ASN A 328 -17.74 10.39 22.54
C ASN A 328 -16.32 10.58 21.97
N VAL A 329 -15.29 10.32 22.78
CA VAL A 329 -13.89 10.40 22.33
C VAL A 329 -13.61 9.40 21.22
N ARG A 330 -14.03 8.14 21.39
CA ARG A 330 -13.82 7.08 20.38
C ARG A 330 -14.55 7.37 19.07
N TYR A 331 -15.72 7.98 19.12
CA TYR A 331 -16.45 8.41 17.92
C TYR A 331 -15.72 9.53 17.18
N LYS A 332 -15.29 10.56 17.91
CA LYS A 332 -14.62 11.74 17.35
C LYS A 332 -13.20 11.44 16.86
N LEU A 333 -12.45 10.64 17.60
CA LEU A 333 -11.06 10.25 17.31
C LEU A 333 -10.97 8.81 16.80
N LYS A 334 -11.92 8.37 15.98
CA LYS A 334 -12.00 6.99 15.46
C LYS A 334 -10.76 6.53 14.68
N PHE A 335 -9.97 7.46 14.15
CA PHE A 335 -8.71 7.16 13.46
C PHE A 335 -7.62 6.71 14.45
N LEU A 336 -7.60 7.29 15.67
CA LEU A 336 -6.77 6.84 16.80
C LEU A 336 -7.41 5.67 17.59
N HIS A 337 -8.04 4.73 16.88
CA HIS A 337 -8.69 3.55 17.49
C HIS A 337 -7.73 2.70 18.32
N TYR A 338 -6.44 2.72 18.00
CA TYR A 338 -5.40 1.99 18.73
C TYR A 338 -5.01 2.65 20.06
N ALA A 339 -5.22 3.96 20.23
CA ALA A 339 -4.70 4.69 21.38
C ALA A 339 -5.35 4.25 22.69
N SER A 340 -4.57 4.04 23.75
CA SER A 340 -5.10 3.81 25.11
C SER A 340 -5.83 5.06 25.60
N LEU A 341 -6.76 4.91 26.55
CA LEU A 341 -7.50 6.04 27.13
C LEU A 341 -7.54 5.94 28.66
N ILE A 342 -7.19 7.04 29.33
CA ILE A 342 -7.25 7.16 30.78
C ILE A 342 -7.96 8.44 31.22
N THR A 343 -8.74 8.37 32.29
CA THR A 343 -9.29 9.56 32.98
C THR A 343 -8.46 9.90 34.21
N ILE A 344 -8.17 11.19 34.40
CA ILE A 344 -7.38 11.69 35.53
C ILE A 344 -7.90 13.02 36.06
N SER A 345 -7.38 13.44 37.20
CA SER A 345 -7.36 14.85 37.58
C SER A 345 -5.94 15.27 37.97
N ALA A 346 -5.31 16.07 37.13
CA ALA A 346 -4.02 16.68 37.44
C ALA A 346 -4.09 17.63 38.66
N LYS A 347 -5.28 18.13 39.02
CA LYS A 347 -5.46 19.04 40.16
C LYS A 347 -5.48 18.28 41.48
N THR A 348 -6.21 17.17 41.54
CA THR A 348 -6.36 16.37 42.78
C THR A 348 -5.33 15.25 42.88
N GLY A 349 -4.62 14.92 41.80
CA GLY A 349 -3.72 13.77 41.72
C GLY A 349 -4.42 12.47 41.36
N LEU A 350 -5.75 12.48 41.14
CA LEU A 350 -6.51 11.27 40.82
C LEU A 350 -5.94 10.57 39.58
N ARG A 351 -5.46 9.33 39.78
CA ARG A 351 -4.92 8.43 38.74
C ARG A 351 -3.71 8.97 37.96
N VAL A 352 -3.01 9.99 38.47
CA VAL A 352 -1.83 10.54 37.79
C VAL A 352 -0.71 9.50 37.69
N HIS A 353 -0.39 8.77 38.77
CA HIS A 353 0.61 7.68 38.76
C HIS A 353 0.40 6.64 37.65
N LYS A 354 -0.86 6.31 37.33
CA LYS A 354 -1.19 5.33 36.29
C LYS A 354 -0.72 5.74 34.89
N ILE A 355 -0.46 7.03 34.66
CA ILE A 355 0.09 7.50 33.38
C ILE A 355 1.52 7.00 33.20
N LEU A 356 2.34 6.97 34.26
CA LEU A 356 3.72 6.48 34.16
C LEU A 356 3.75 4.98 33.87
N ASP A 357 2.88 4.21 34.54
CA ASP A 357 2.68 2.78 34.26
C ASP A 357 2.29 2.54 32.80
N GLU A 358 1.31 3.31 32.30
CA GLU A 358 0.82 3.19 30.94
C GLU A 358 1.87 3.62 29.90
N ILE A 359 2.70 4.64 30.18
CA ILE A 359 3.82 5.02 29.33
C ILE A 359 4.79 3.86 29.16
N ILE A 360 5.17 3.18 30.25
CA ILE A 360 6.06 2.01 30.18
C ILE A 360 5.39 0.87 29.40
N ALA A 361 4.12 0.58 29.68
CA ALA A 361 3.37 -0.48 29.00
C ALA A 361 3.30 -0.22 27.49
N ILE A 362 2.94 0.99 27.08
CA ILE A 362 2.90 1.40 25.68
C ILE A 362 4.30 1.33 25.06
N TYR A 363 5.35 1.80 25.74
CA TYR A 363 6.71 1.76 25.21
C TYR A 363 7.18 0.32 24.96
N LYS A 364 6.89 -0.61 25.89
CA LYS A 364 7.17 -2.03 25.72
C LYS A 364 6.48 -2.61 24.48
N ARG A 365 5.22 -2.24 24.24
CA ARG A 365 4.47 -2.64 23.03
C ARG A 365 5.05 -1.98 21.77
N TYR A 366 5.46 -0.73 21.85
CA TYR A 366 6.00 0.07 20.74
C TYR A 366 7.36 -0.44 20.24
N THR A 367 8.15 -0.99 21.16
CA THR A 367 9.47 -1.60 20.92
C THR A 367 9.42 -3.10 20.67
N MET A 368 8.24 -3.73 20.74
CA MET A 368 8.11 -5.18 20.64
C MET A 368 8.60 -5.68 19.27
N ARG A 369 9.50 -6.66 19.30
CA ARG A 369 9.90 -7.45 18.14
C ARG A 369 9.19 -8.80 18.17
N ILE A 370 8.40 -9.09 17.14
CA ILE A 370 7.71 -10.36 16.97
C ILE A 370 8.60 -11.30 16.15
N PRO A 371 8.88 -12.52 16.63
CA PRO A 371 9.57 -13.53 15.82
C PRO A 371 8.82 -13.81 14.52
N THR A 372 9.53 -13.86 13.39
CA THR A 372 8.94 -14.08 12.06
C THR A 372 8.09 -15.35 12.01
N SER A 373 8.52 -16.44 12.65
CA SER A 373 7.75 -17.68 12.75
C SER A 373 6.39 -17.46 13.43
N LYS A 374 6.37 -16.78 14.57
CA LYS A 374 5.15 -16.49 15.33
C LYS A 374 4.22 -15.55 14.58
N LEU A 375 4.77 -14.54 13.92
CA LEU A 375 4.00 -13.63 13.08
C LEU A 375 3.29 -14.37 11.94
N ASN A 376 4.00 -15.26 11.23
CA ASN A 376 3.42 -16.04 10.14
C ASN A 376 2.36 -17.03 10.61
N GLU A 377 2.52 -17.65 11.79
CA GLU A 377 1.50 -18.49 12.42
C GLU A 377 0.19 -17.71 12.61
N VAL A 378 0.27 -16.51 13.18
CA VAL A 378 -0.89 -15.65 13.46
C VAL A 378 -1.52 -15.11 12.17
N ILE A 379 -0.72 -14.73 11.17
CA ILE A 379 -1.22 -14.31 9.85
C ILE A 379 -1.96 -15.45 9.14
N LYS A 380 -1.43 -16.67 9.20
CA LYS A 380 -2.09 -17.85 8.63
C LYS A 380 -3.43 -18.13 9.32
N GLU A 381 -3.49 -17.95 10.63
CA GLU A 381 -4.74 -18.04 11.38
C GLU A 381 -5.76 -17.00 10.89
N ALA A 382 -5.35 -15.74 10.72
CA ALA A 382 -6.20 -14.67 10.20
C ALA A 382 -6.73 -14.99 8.79
N ILE A 383 -5.86 -15.42 7.87
CA ILE A 383 -6.23 -15.78 6.49
C ILE A 383 -7.21 -16.96 6.45
N THR A 384 -7.10 -17.89 7.41
CA THR A 384 -8.03 -19.03 7.53
C THR A 384 -9.41 -18.58 7.97
N ARG A 385 -9.51 -17.63 8.90
CA ARG A 385 -10.79 -17.07 9.35
C ARG A 385 -11.44 -16.17 8.30
N HIS A 386 -10.65 -15.36 7.62
CA HIS A 386 -11.12 -14.49 6.55
C HIS A 386 -10.12 -14.50 5.40
N HIS A 387 -10.49 -15.18 4.31
CA HIS A 387 -9.63 -15.29 3.14
C HIS A 387 -9.32 -13.93 2.51
N VAL A 388 -8.15 -13.86 1.86
CA VAL A 388 -7.75 -12.69 1.07
C VAL A 388 -8.70 -12.57 -0.12
N PRO A 389 -9.40 -11.43 -0.30
CA PRO A 389 -10.30 -11.26 -1.44
C PRO A 389 -9.54 -11.38 -2.77
N SER A 390 -10.12 -12.13 -3.70
CA SER A 390 -9.68 -12.09 -5.10
C SER A 390 -9.98 -10.71 -5.68
N HIS A 391 -9.07 -10.16 -6.47
CA HIS A 391 -9.29 -8.89 -7.16
C HIS A 391 -9.21 -9.12 -8.68
N ASN A 392 -10.30 -8.81 -9.38
CA ASN A 392 -10.45 -9.05 -10.82
C ASN A 392 -10.15 -10.50 -11.26
N GLY A 393 -10.54 -11.48 -10.44
CA GLY A 393 -10.28 -12.90 -10.69
C GLY A 393 -8.85 -13.38 -10.37
N ALA A 394 -7.93 -12.48 -10.03
CA ALA A 394 -6.60 -12.86 -9.59
C ALA A 394 -6.64 -13.42 -8.16
N ASN A 395 -5.99 -14.57 -7.96
CA ASN A 395 -5.84 -15.19 -6.65
C ASN A 395 -4.70 -14.52 -5.88
N VAL A 396 -5.05 -13.60 -4.98
CA VAL A 396 -4.10 -12.86 -4.15
C VAL A 396 -3.65 -13.74 -2.98
N LYS A 397 -2.34 -13.97 -2.88
CA LYS A 397 -1.71 -14.84 -1.88
C LYS A 397 -0.65 -14.07 -1.13
N ILE A 398 -0.85 -13.96 0.18
CA ILE A 398 0.19 -13.55 1.13
C ILE A 398 1.08 -14.77 1.36
N LYS A 399 2.33 -14.69 0.88
CA LYS A 399 3.33 -15.77 0.95
C LYS A 399 3.96 -15.85 2.35
N PHE A 400 4.35 -14.70 2.89
CA PHE A 400 4.90 -14.58 4.24
C PHE A 400 4.73 -13.16 4.77
N ALA A 401 4.92 -12.98 6.07
CA ALA A 401 4.98 -11.69 6.75
C ALA A 401 6.27 -11.58 7.57
N THR A 402 6.87 -10.40 7.65
CA THR A 402 8.01 -10.12 8.53
C THR A 402 7.88 -8.75 9.14
N GLN A 403 8.34 -8.59 10.38
CA GLN A 403 8.50 -7.27 10.98
C GLN A 403 9.88 -6.74 10.59
N PHE A 404 9.92 -5.63 9.86
CA PHE A 404 11.19 -5.04 9.42
C PHE A 404 11.63 -3.88 10.30
N ASP A 405 10.71 -3.24 11.03
CA ASP A 405 11.02 -2.11 11.91
C ASP A 405 10.25 -2.14 13.24
N THR A 406 10.73 -1.37 14.20
CA THR A 406 10.14 -1.14 15.53
C THR A 406 10.11 0.35 15.82
N LYS A 407 9.19 0.82 16.68
CA LYS A 407 9.00 2.24 16.99
C LYS A 407 8.57 3.11 15.77
N PRO A 408 7.41 2.87 15.12
CA PRO A 408 6.39 1.86 15.43
C PRO A 408 6.68 0.47 14.85
N PRO A 409 5.96 -0.59 15.27
CA PRO A 409 6.04 -1.88 14.61
C PRO A 409 5.59 -1.79 13.14
N ARG A 410 6.52 -2.02 12.20
CA ARG A 410 6.24 -2.04 10.75
C ARG A 410 6.37 -3.46 10.21
N ILE A 411 5.29 -3.94 9.58
CA ILE A 411 5.15 -5.31 9.09
C ILE A 411 5.02 -5.29 7.57
N ALA A 412 5.89 -6.05 6.89
CA ALA A 412 5.80 -6.29 5.47
C ALA A 412 5.01 -7.58 5.21
N LEU A 413 3.96 -7.50 4.41
CA LEU A 413 3.25 -8.64 3.84
C LEU A 413 3.80 -8.89 2.44
N VAL A 414 4.52 -9.99 2.27
CA VAL A 414 5.00 -10.37 0.95
C VAL A 414 3.91 -11.12 0.21
N SER A 415 3.47 -10.53 -0.89
CA SER A 415 2.35 -11.02 -1.69
C SER A 415 2.76 -11.20 -3.15
N ASN A 416 2.07 -12.08 -3.86
CA ASN A 416 2.20 -12.17 -5.32
C ASN A 416 1.64 -10.91 -6.02
N PHE A 417 0.60 -10.30 -5.45
CA PHE A 417 -0.04 -9.08 -5.94
C PHE A 417 -0.26 -8.11 -4.76
N PRO A 418 0.77 -7.38 -4.31
CA PRO A 418 0.63 -6.49 -3.15
C PRO A 418 -0.41 -5.39 -3.37
N ASP A 419 -0.46 -4.79 -4.56
CA ASP A 419 -1.40 -3.71 -4.90
C ASP A 419 -2.87 -4.18 -4.92
N PHE A 420 -3.11 -5.50 -4.90
CA PHE A 420 -4.44 -6.08 -4.92
C PHE A 420 -4.96 -6.31 -3.49
N ILE A 421 -4.10 -6.20 -2.48
CA ILE A 421 -4.51 -6.26 -1.07
C ILE A 421 -5.13 -4.93 -0.70
N HIS A 422 -6.46 -4.90 -0.74
CA HIS A 422 -7.23 -3.70 -0.41
C HIS A 422 -7.01 -3.25 1.05
N PHE A 423 -7.05 -1.94 1.30
CA PHE A 423 -6.80 -1.36 2.63
C PHE A 423 -7.71 -1.93 3.74
N SER A 424 -8.92 -2.36 3.39
CA SER A 424 -9.84 -2.98 4.36
C SER A 424 -9.30 -4.30 4.90
N TYR A 425 -8.60 -5.08 4.07
CA TYR A 425 -7.98 -6.33 4.47
C TYR A 425 -6.72 -6.07 5.31
N ILE A 426 -5.94 -5.06 4.96
CA ILE A 426 -4.82 -4.58 5.78
C ILE A 426 -5.31 -4.19 7.18
N ARG A 427 -6.42 -3.45 7.27
CA ARG A 427 -7.04 -3.08 8.56
C ARG A 427 -7.53 -4.29 9.34
N TYR A 428 -8.12 -5.27 8.67
CA TYR A 428 -8.51 -6.53 9.29
C TYR A 428 -7.30 -7.24 9.93
N LEU A 429 -6.20 -7.39 9.19
CA LEU A 429 -4.97 -7.99 9.70
C LEU A 429 -4.37 -7.18 10.85
N ALA A 430 -4.35 -5.85 10.76
CA ALA A 430 -3.88 -4.98 11.84
C ALA A 430 -4.68 -5.16 13.13
N ASN A 431 -6.02 -5.25 13.03
CA ASN A 431 -6.87 -5.52 14.19
C ASN A 431 -6.64 -6.92 14.77
N PHE A 432 -6.48 -7.93 13.91
CA PHE A 432 -6.20 -9.30 14.35
C PHE A 432 -4.86 -9.40 15.08
N LEU A 433 -3.81 -8.76 14.54
CA LEU A 433 -2.50 -8.72 15.17
C LEU A 433 -2.54 -7.94 16.50
N ARG A 434 -3.29 -6.83 16.55
CA ARG A 434 -3.46 -6.04 17.78
C ARG A 434 -4.07 -6.87 18.91
N GLU A 435 -5.09 -7.66 18.61
CA GLU A 435 -5.72 -8.56 19.60
C GLU A 435 -4.75 -9.65 20.08
N ARG A 436 -3.93 -10.21 19.17
CA ARG A 436 -3.04 -11.34 19.46
C ARG A 436 -1.75 -10.96 20.18
N PHE A 437 -1.22 -9.76 19.93
CA PHE A 437 0.07 -9.31 20.47
C PHE A 437 -0.05 -8.15 21.46
N ASP A 438 -1.27 -7.71 21.77
CA ASP A 438 -1.54 -6.56 22.65
C ASP A 438 -0.83 -5.28 22.18
N PHE A 439 -1.25 -4.74 21.02
CA PHE A 439 -0.76 -3.45 20.52
C PHE A 439 -1.66 -2.28 20.94
N GLU A 440 -2.23 -2.32 22.15
CA GLU A 440 -2.96 -1.18 22.70
C GLU A 440 -1.99 0.01 22.94
N GLY A 441 -2.41 1.20 22.52
CA GLY A 441 -1.60 2.42 22.52
C GLY A 441 -0.65 2.57 21.35
N VAL A 442 -0.51 1.55 20.48
CA VAL A 442 0.52 1.49 19.43
C VAL A 442 -0.10 1.39 18.02
N PRO A 443 0.29 2.28 17.08
CA PRO A 443 -0.09 2.13 15.69
C PRO A 443 0.67 0.96 15.06
N LEU A 444 -0.02 0.21 14.19
CA LEU A 444 0.57 -0.86 13.40
C LEU A 444 0.60 -0.43 11.95
N GLU A 445 1.79 -0.39 11.36
CA GLU A 445 1.96 -0.13 9.94
C GLU A 445 2.14 -1.45 9.21
N ILE A 446 1.21 -1.76 8.31
CA ILE A 446 1.25 -2.97 7.51
C ILE A 446 1.32 -2.58 6.04
N VAL A 447 2.41 -2.97 5.37
CA VAL A 447 2.67 -2.66 3.97
C VAL A 447 2.74 -3.94 3.17
N ALA A 448 2.05 -3.98 2.03
CA ALA A 448 2.16 -5.10 1.10
C ALA A 448 3.31 -4.84 0.10
N ARG A 449 4.18 -5.83 -0.11
CA ARG A 449 5.33 -5.75 -1.02
C ARG A 449 5.46 -6.99 -1.90
N LYS A 450 6.08 -6.86 -3.07
CA LYS A 450 6.59 -8.01 -3.83
C LYS A 450 7.87 -8.50 -3.17
N ARG A 451 8.20 -9.77 -3.41
CA ARG A 451 9.47 -10.34 -2.94
C ARG A 451 10.63 -9.61 -3.61
N GLY A 452 11.55 -9.04 -2.81
CA GLY A 452 12.74 -8.32 -3.30
C GLY A 452 12.54 -6.82 -3.59
N GLU A 453 11.38 -6.24 -3.31
CA GLU A 453 11.07 -4.80 -3.50
C GLU A 453 11.56 -3.98 -2.29
N ARG A 454 12.38 -2.94 -2.50
CA ARG A 454 12.90 -2.03 -1.44
C ARG A 454 11.99 -0.82 -1.22
N GLU A 455 12.11 -0.14 -0.07
CA GLU A 455 11.36 1.11 0.18
C GLU A 455 11.76 2.23 -0.78
N GLU A 456 13.05 2.33 -1.14
CA GLU A 456 13.58 3.33 -2.07
C GLU A 456 13.01 3.20 -3.49
N ASP A 457 12.49 2.02 -3.85
CA ASP A 457 11.89 1.76 -5.16
C ASP A 457 10.48 2.38 -5.31
N ARG A 458 9.88 2.88 -4.22
CA ARG A 458 8.52 3.47 -4.22
C ARG A 458 8.48 4.99 -4.17
N GLU A 459 9.56 5.66 -3.79
CA GLU A 459 9.63 7.13 -3.73
C GLU A 459 10.05 7.77 -5.06
N ASN A 460 10.32 6.97 -6.10
CA ASN A 460 10.70 7.45 -7.45
C ASN A 460 9.65 7.18 -8.52
#